data_AF-A0A4R3L0L2-F1
#
_entry.id   AF-A0A4R3L0L2-F1
#
_cell.length_a   1.000
_cell.length_b   1.000
_cell.length_c   1.000
_cell.angle_alpha   90.00
_cell.angle_beta   90.00
_cell.angle_gamma   90.00
#
_symmetry.space_group_name_H-M   'P 1'
#
loop_
_entity.id
_entity.type
_entity.pdbx_description
1 polymer ?
#
loop_
_entity_poly.entity_id
_entity_poly.type
_entity_poly.pdbx_seq_one_letter_code
_entity_poly.pdbx_strand_id
1 'polypeptide(L)'
;MLWNILLLFFMISALQPAIKQAVLKASRQNLISKIEKKRNSRVITLIHRQETISLLGFPVMRYIDINDSERIISVIQMTDPDMPIDVILHTPGGLALAALQIASALRKHRGKVTGYMYLIMLCQEALL
;
A
#
# COMPACT_ATOMS: atom_id res chain seq x y z
N MET A 1 -11.46 3.54 43.36
CA MET A 1 -10.21 4.01 42.69
C MET A 1 -9.67 3.03 41.65
N LEU A 2 -9.55 1.73 41.96
CA LEU A 2 -8.98 0.73 41.04
C LEU A 2 -9.71 0.66 39.68
N TRP A 3 -11.04 0.76 39.69
CA TRP A 3 -11.88 0.74 38.48
C TRP A 3 -11.55 1.87 37.50
N ASN A 4 -11.29 3.09 37.99
CA ASN A 4 -10.94 4.23 37.14
C ASN A 4 -9.56 4.06 36.49
N ILE A 5 -8.60 3.47 37.22
CA ILE A 5 -7.24 3.21 36.70
C ILE A 5 -7.31 2.13 35.61
N LEU A 6 -8.12 1.07 35.82
CA LEU A 6 -8.35 0.01 34.83
C LEU A 6 -8.99 0.56 33.56
N LEU A 7 -10.00 1.43 33.69
CA LEU A 7 -10.68 2.07 32.55
C LEU A 7 -9.75 3.02 31.78
N LEU A 8 -8.92 3.79 32.49
CA LEU A 8 -7.91 4.66 31.89
C LEU A 8 -6.84 3.86 31.14
N PHE A 9 -6.39 2.74 31.70
CA PHE A 9 -5.47 1.82 31.03
C PHE A 9 -6.08 1.28 29.73
N PHE A 10 -7.34 0.83 29.77
CA PHE A 10 -8.02 0.31 28.57
C PHE A 10 -8.17 1.37 27.48
N MET A 11 -8.49 2.62 27.85
CA MET A 11 -8.56 3.75 26.92
C MET A 11 -7.21 4.04 26.25
N ILE A 12 -6.12 4.01 27.01
CA ILE A 12 -4.77 4.25 26.46
C ILE A 12 -4.32 3.08 25.57
N SER A 13 -4.54 1.84 26.00
CA SER A 13 -4.20 0.64 25.24
C SER A 13 -4.97 0.54 23.92
N ALA A 14 -6.23 1.00 23.89
CA ALA A 14 -7.04 1.05 22.67
C ALA A 14 -6.50 2.03 21.61
N LEU A 15 -5.82 3.10 22.04
CA LEU A 15 -5.27 4.13 21.14
C LEU A 15 -3.90 3.76 20.57
N GLN A 16 -3.12 2.95 21.29
CA GLN A 16 -1.79 2.49 20.89
C GLN A 16 -1.68 1.91 19.45
N PRO A 17 -2.59 1.04 18.96
CA PRO A 17 -2.49 0.48 17.61
C PRO A 17 -2.66 1.54 16.51
N ALA A 18 -3.49 2.57 16.73
CA ALA A 18 -3.71 3.63 15.75
C ALA A 18 -2.43 4.48 15.57
N ILE A 19 -1.78 4.83 16.68
CA ILE A 19 -0.53 5.61 16.66
C ILE A 19 0.58 4.84 15.94
N LYS A 20 0.74 3.53 16.24
CA LYS A 20 1.75 2.68 15.57
C LYS A 20 1.55 2.65 14.05
N GLN A 21 0.32 2.52 13.59
CA GLN A 21 0.00 2.51 12.15
C GLN A 21 0.31 3.86 11.49
N ALA A 22 -0.04 4.98 12.14
CA ALA A 22 0.25 6.31 11.64
C ALA A 22 1.76 6.56 11.48
N VAL A 23 2.55 6.19 12.50
CA VAL A 23 4.02 6.32 12.47
C VAL A 23 4.64 5.47 11.36
N LEU A 24 4.19 4.21 11.21
CA LEU A 24 4.66 3.32 10.15
C LEU A 24 4.34 3.89 8.75
N LYS A 25 3.13 4.43 8.54
CA LYS A 25 2.73 5.03 7.27
C LYS A 25 3.58 6.24 6.93
N ALA A 26 3.81 7.14 7.89
CA ALA A 26 4.66 8.31 7.70
C ALA A 26 6.11 7.91 7.39
N SER A 27 6.65 6.92 8.10
CA SER A 27 8.00 6.40 7.86
C SER A 27 8.15 5.83 6.44
N ARG A 28 7.18 5.04 5.98
CA ARG A 28 7.14 4.50 4.61
C ARG A 28 7.11 5.61 3.56
N GLN A 29 6.25 6.60 3.73
CA GLN A 29 6.17 7.75 2.81
C GLN A 29 7.50 8.50 2.74
N ASN A 30 8.14 8.74 3.89
CA ASN A 30 9.44 9.40 3.94
C ASN A 30 10.52 8.61 3.18
N LEU A 31 10.53 7.28 3.30
CA LEU A 31 11.46 6.43 2.55
C LEU A 31 11.20 6.48 1.04
N ILE A 32 9.94 6.42 0.63
CA ILE A 32 9.55 6.53 -0.78
C ILE A 32 10.01 7.88 -1.35
N SER A 33 9.73 8.99 -0.67
CA SER A 33 10.17 10.31 -1.11
C SER A 33 11.69 10.47 -1.17
N LYS A 34 12.44 9.79 -0.32
CA LYS A 34 13.92 9.74 -0.43
C LYS A 34 14.37 9.01 -1.69
N ILE A 35 13.71 7.91 -2.05
CA ILE A 35 14.01 7.14 -3.27
C ILE A 35 13.65 7.97 -4.51
N GLU A 36 12.46 8.58 -4.52
CA GLU A 36 12.00 9.46 -5.60
C GLU A 36 13.01 10.58 -5.89
N LYS A 37 13.47 11.26 -4.84
CA LYS A 37 14.50 12.31 -4.95
C LYS A 37 15.85 11.77 -5.45
N LYS A 38 16.28 10.61 -4.95
CA LYS A 38 17.57 10.00 -5.34
C LYS A 38 17.59 9.58 -6.80
N ARG A 39 16.46 9.10 -7.31
CA ARG A 39 16.34 8.58 -8.68
C ARG A 39 15.77 9.58 -9.68
N ASN A 40 15.34 10.74 -9.19
CA ASN A 40 14.59 11.73 -9.95
C ASN A 40 13.40 11.09 -10.70
N SER A 41 12.71 10.18 -10.02
CA SER A 41 11.62 9.37 -10.56
C SER A 41 10.42 9.39 -9.63
N ARG A 42 9.23 9.17 -10.18
CA ARG A 42 8.02 8.92 -9.41
C ARG A 42 7.95 7.45 -9.03
N VAL A 43 7.85 7.15 -7.73
CA VAL A 43 7.78 5.77 -7.26
C VAL A 43 6.31 5.42 -6.98
N ILE A 44 5.77 4.46 -7.72
CA ILE A 44 4.40 3.98 -7.57
C ILE A 44 4.46 2.55 -7.05
N THR A 45 3.94 2.31 -5.85
CA THR A 45 3.94 0.97 -5.24
C THR A 45 2.53 0.39 -5.23
N LEU A 46 2.37 -0.76 -5.88
CA LEU A 46 1.18 -1.60 -5.88
C LEU A 46 1.41 -2.74 -4.91
N ILE A 47 0.82 -2.69 -3.72
CA ILE A 47 0.90 -3.77 -2.75
C ILE A 47 -0.51 -4.29 -2.49
N HIS A 48 -0.84 -5.43 -3.07
CA HIS A 48 -2.06 -6.14 -2.73
C HIS A 48 -1.78 -7.01 -1.50
N ARG A 49 -2.02 -6.45 -0.31
CA ARG A 49 -1.86 -7.14 0.98
C ARG A 49 -3.23 -7.35 1.61
N GLN A 50 -3.53 -8.55 2.08
CA GLN A 50 -4.64 -8.74 3.03
C GLN A 50 -4.16 -8.26 4.40
N GLU A 51 -4.54 -7.04 4.81
CA GLU A 51 -4.24 -6.55 6.16
C GLU A 51 -5.36 -6.94 7.13
N THR A 52 -5.08 -7.87 8.02
CA THR A 52 -5.87 -8.05 9.24
C THR A 52 -5.64 -6.84 10.13
N ILE A 53 -6.67 -6.03 10.33
CA ILE A 53 -6.62 -4.97 11.35
C ILE A 53 -7.04 -5.58 12.68
N SER A 54 -6.16 -5.50 13.68
CA SER A 54 -6.52 -5.91 15.05
C SER A 54 -7.15 -4.72 15.77
N LEU A 55 -8.44 -4.79 16.05
CA LEU A 55 -9.13 -3.84 16.92
C LEU A 55 -9.17 -4.43 18.34
N LEU A 56 -8.58 -3.73 19.32
CA LEU A 56 -8.56 -4.17 20.73
C LEU A 56 -7.96 -5.59 20.97
N GLY A 57 -7.11 -6.08 20.06
CA GLY A 57 -6.49 -7.41 20.16
C GLY A 57 -7.24 -8.53 19.43
N PHE A 58 -8.39 -8.24 18.81
CA PHE A 58 -9.14 -9.21 18.00
C PHE A 58 -8.90 -8.96 16.50
N PRO A 59 -8.60 -10.01 15.70
CA PRO A 59 -8.40 -9.87 14.27
C PRO A 59 -9.74 -9.55 13.58
N VAL A 60 -9.87 -8.33 13.05
CA VAL A 60 -10.97 -7.95 12.16
C VAL A 60 -10.45 -8.07 10.73
N MET A 61 -10.93 -9.07 10.02
CA MET A 61 -10.61 -9.24 8.60
C MET A 61 -11.37 -8.19 7.79
N ARG A 62 -10.65 -7.38 7.02
CA ARG A 62 -11.23 -6.65 5.89
C ARG A 62 -10.70 -7.25 4.59
N TYR A 63 -11.60 -7.54 3.67
CA TYR A 63 -11.27 -7.79 2.28
C TYR A 63 -10.78 -6.47 1.68
N ILE A 64 -9.50 -6.39 1.27
CA ILE A 64 -9.02 -5.21 0.54
C ILE A 64 -9.51 -5.35 -0.89
N ASP A 65 -10.53 -4.56 -1.19
CA ASP A 65 -11.24 -4.59 -2.46
C ASP A 65 -10.48 -3.82 -3.56
N ILE A 66 -10.84 -4.14 -4.80
CA ILE A 66 -10.32 -3.79 -6.13
C ILE A 66 -10.16 -2.28 -6.44
N ASN A 67 -10.38 -1.40 -5.47
CA ASN A 67 -10.54 0.05 -5.63
C ASN A 67 -9.22 0.84 -5.76
N ASP A 68 -8.07 0.16 -5.72
CA ASP A 68 -6.75 0.80 -5.75
C ASP A 68 -6.28 1.21 -7.17
N SER A 69 -6.87 0.65 -8.24
CA SER A 69 -6.39 0.89 -9.61
C SER A 69 -6.67 2.31 -10.12
N GLU A 70 -7.82 2.91 -9.80
CA GLU A 70 -8.17 4.27 -10.24
C GLU A 70 -7.23 5.32 -9.66
N ARG A 71 -6.90 5.20 -8.38
CA ARG A 71 -5.95 6.09 -7.70
C ARG A 71 -4.56 6.00 -8.34
N ILE A 72 -4.18 4.83 -8.82
CA ILE A 72 -2.88 4.64 -9.46
C ILE A 72 -2.87 5.24 -10.86
N ILE A 73 -3.94 5.02 -11.63
CA ILE A 73 -4.11 5.62 -12.94
C ILE A 73 -4.08 7.15 -12.84
N SER A 74 -4.75 7.73 -11.83
CA SER A 74 -4.72 9.18 -11.62
C SER A 74 -3.33 9.69 -11.22
N VAL A 75 -2.58 8.96 -10.39
CA VAL A 75 -1.19 9.31 -10.07
C VAL A 75 -0.30 9.28 -11.30
N ILE A 76 -0.46 8.28 -12.18
CA ILE A 76 0.30 8.23 -13.45
C ILE A 76 -0.04 9.45 -14.32
N GLN A 77 -1.33 9.80 -14.43
CA GLN A 77 -1.78 10.94 -15.24
C GLN A 77 -1.37 12.30 -14.67
N MET A 78 -1.25 12.43 -13.35
CA MET A 78 -0.80 13.66 -12.68
C MET A 78 0.73 13.76 -12.60
N THR A 79 1.45 12.69 -12.92
CA THR A 79 2.92 12.71 -12.97
C THR A 79 3.37 13.45 -14.21
N ASP A 80 4.40 14.29 -14.08
CA ASP A 80 4.96 15.04 -15.21
C ASP A 80 5.34 14.08 -16.35
N PRO A 81 4.95 14.36 -17.61
CA PRO A 81 5.16 13.46 -18.74
C PRO A 81 6.61 13.01 -18.94
N ASP A 82 7.59 13.86 -18.62
CA ASP A 82 9.01 13.57 -18.84
C ASP A 82 9.68 12.94 -17.60
N MET A 83 9.00 12.94 -16.45
CA MET A 83 9.50 12.30 -15.23
C MET A 83 9.47 10.77 -15.36
N PRO A 84 10.59 10.07 -15.13
CA PRO A 84 10.61 8.61 -15.09
C PRO A 84 9.68 8.05 -14.00
N ILE A 85 9.06 6.91 -14.26
CA ILE A 85 8.21 6.20 -13.29
C ILE A 85 8.88 4.88 -12.90
N ASP A 86 9.06 4.65 -11.60
CA ASP A 86 9.43 3.37 -11.03
C ASP A 86 8.19 2.70 -10.41
N VAL A 87 7.71 1.63 -11.03
CA VAL A 87 6.54 0.88 -10.56
C VAL A 87 7.00 -0.37 -9.82
N ILE A 88 6.58 -0.51 -8.56
CA ILE A 88 6.84 -1.70 -7.74
C ILE A 88 5.55 -2.49 -7.61
N LEU A 89 5.52 -3.71 -8.14
CA LEU A 89 4.36 -4.58 -8.19
C LEU A 89 4.53 -5.76 -7.21
N HIS A 90 3.67 -5.78 -6.20
CA HIS A 90 3.41 -6.89 -5.29
C HIS A 90 1.95 -7.33 -5.47
N THR A 91 1.72 -8.36 -6.28
CA THR A 91 0.38 -8.89 -6.56
C THR A 91 0.36 -10.40 -6.33
N PRO A 92 -0.61 -10.95 -5.57
CA PRO A 92 -1.09 -12.29 -5.84
C PRO A 92 -1.89 -12.21 -7.15
N GLY A 93 -1.77 -13.21 -8.03
CA GLY A 93 -2.49 -13.20 -9.32
C GLY A 93 -4.02 -13.02 -9.15
N GLY A 94 -4.71 -12.60 -10.22
CA GLY A 94 -6.19 -12.57 -10.25
C GLY A 94 -6.86 -11.27 -10.73
N LEU A 95 -6.11 -10.19 -10.97
CA LEU A 95 -6.65 -8.89 -11.40
C LEU A 95 -6.24 -8.49 -12.84
N ALA A 96 -6.55 -9.33 -13.82
CA ALA A 96 -6.14 -9.12 -15.21
C ALA A 96 -6.61 -7.76 -15.79
N LEU A 97 -7.82 -7.31 -15.44
CA LEU A 97 -8.39 -6.06 -15.97
C LEU A 97 -7.73 -4.82 -15.35
N ALA A 98 -7.53 -4.78 -14.03
CA ALA A 98 -6.88 -3.66 -13.36
C ALA A 98 -5.41 -3.55 -13.79
N ALA A 99 -4.71 -4.68 -13.94
CA ALA A 99 -3.36 -4.72 -14.49
C ALA A 99 -3.31 -4.16 -15.91
N LEU A 100 -4.28 -4.50 -16.77
CA LEU A 100 -4.36 -3.97 -18.14
C LEU A 100 -4.58 -2.45 -18.16
N GLN A 101 -5.44 -1.93 -17.29
CA GLN A 101 -5.69 -0.48 -17.22
C GLN A 101 -4.44 0.29 -16.76
N ILE A 102 -3.75 -0.22 -15.73
CA ILE A 102 -2.49 0.35 -15.24
C ILE A 102 -1.42 0.27 -16.33
N ALA A 103 -1.25 -0.87 -16.99
CA ALA A 103 -0.31 -1.05 -18.09
C ALA A 103 -0.62 -0.10 -19.26
N SER A 104 -1.90 0.10 -19.60
CA SER A 104 -2.33 1.05 -20.62
C SER A 104 -2.00 2.50 -20.24
N ALA A 105 -2.20 2.89 -18.97
CA ALA A 105 -1.82 4.21 -18.47
C ALA A 105 -0.31 4.42 -18.50
N LEU A 106 0.49 3.45 -18.04
CA LEU A 106 1.94 3.49 -18.08
C LEU A 106 2.48 3.57 -19.51
N ARG A 107 1.88 2.85 -20.46
CA ARG A 107 2.25 2.91 -21.89
C ARG A 107 2.03 4.30 -22.50
N LYS A 108 1.06 5.06 -22.00
CA LYS A 108 0.79 6.42 -22.47
C LYS A 108 1.76 7.45 -21.88
N HIS A 109 2.49 7.09 -20.82
CA HIS A 109 3.49 7.96 -20.20
C HIS A 109 4.72 8.09 -21.11
N ARG A 110 5.24 9.30 -21.29
CA ARG A 110 6.38 9.56 -22.20
C ARG A 110 7.71 9.20 -21.53
N GLY A 111 7.83 9.48 -20.25
CA GLY A 111 9.03 9.24 -19.45
C GLY A 111 9.33 7.75 -19.31
N LYS A 112 10.59 7.44 -19.00
CA LYS A 112 11.05 6.06 -18.83
C LYS A 112 10.27 5.36 -17.71
N VAL A 113 9.64 4.23 -18.03
CA VAL A 113 8.98 3.37 -17.04
C VAL A 113 9.89 2.19 -16.70
N THR A 114 10.15 1.98 -15.40
CA THR A 114 10.90 0.82 -14.88
C THR A 114 10.01 0.02 -13.96
N GLY A 115 9.81 -1.27 -14.25
CA GLY A 115 9.00 -2.17 -13.44
C GLY A 115 9.84 -3.08 -12.55
N TYR A 116 9.46 -3.17 -11.28
CA TYR A 116 9.99 -4.13 -10.30
C TYR A 116 8.88 -5.08 -9.91
N MET A 117 8.98 -6.34 -10.32
CA MET A 117 7.99 -7.37 -10.00
C MET A 117 8.52 -8.26 -8.90
N TYR A 118 7.77 -8.36 -7.81
CA TYR A 118 8.10 -9.23 -6.70
C TYR A 118 6.97 -10.24 -6.52
N LEU A 119 7.22 -11.46 -7.02
CA LEU A 119 6.32 -12.59 -6.88
C LEU A 119 6.44 -13.12 -5.44
N ILE A 120 5.60 -12.65 -4.52
CA ILE A 120 5.36 -13.34 -3.26
C ILE A 120 4.26 -14.37 -3.55
N MET A 121 4.65 -15.49 -4.13
CA MET A 121 3.84 -16.71 -4.13
C MET A 121 4.24 -17.51 -2.90
N LEU A 122 3.85 -17.04 -1.71
CA LEU A 122 3.90 -17.83 -0.49
C LEU A 122 2.64 -17.53 0.32
N CYS A 123 1.80 -18.56 0.44
CA CYS A 123 0.62 -18.66 1.31
C CYS A 123 -0.70 -18.08 0.76
N GLN A 124 -1.25 -18.68 -0.30
CA GLN A 124 -2.71 -18.62 -0.51
C GLN A 124 -3.36 -19.94 -0.96
N GLU A 125 -2.58 -20.99 -1.25
CA GLU A 125 -3.08 -22.36 -1.48
C GLU A 125 -2.90 -23.28 -0.25
N ALA A 126 -3.18 -22.76 0.94
CA ALA A 126 -3.25 -23.58 2.16
C ALA A 126 -4.60 -23.37 2.89
N LEU A 127 -5.68 -23.22 2.10
CA LEU A 127 -7.04 -23.35 2.60
C LEU A 127 -7.96 -23.96 1.52
N LEU A 128 -7.62 -25.18 1.10
CA LEU A 128 -8.55 -26.20 0.62
C LEU A 128 -8.27 -27.49 1.39
#